data_AF-A0A959J3T0-F1
#
_entry.id   AF-A0A959J3T0-F1
#
_cell.length_a   1.000
_cell.length_b   1.000
_cell.length_c   1.000
_cell.angle_alpha   90.00
_cell.angle_beta   90.00
_cell.angle_gamma   90.00
#
_symmetry.space_group_name_H-M   'P 1'
#
loop_
_entity.id
_entity.type
_entity.pdbx_description
1 polymer ?
#
loop_
_entity_poly.entity_id
_entity_poly.type
_entity_poly.pdbx_seq_one_letter_code
_entity_poly.pdbx_strand_id
1 'polypeptide(L)'
;MSQVVDTDTAREFMKETMEKIQEGSLELIVSELEIKSRFFYDKLGTPELLQKLSKEDVFEVLRHIFCTRRAAKKILEEQIDFEAFKKTASNLLHSEKSLEQRFQQFCDSLDRLDVNIRYDLAGELLHYTFPDKYWLWCRWMWDPKVKTGSLPLVTTDDYNFEGENLGDTYMKVGKALVFVHQVGEAAGFQNISRSLFGTSVFLSCVYVIYAYTILRMRMTQEFNKVMPGLTEFSRRILGIYHAKPVNN
;
A
#
# COMPACT_ATOMS: atom_id res chain seq x y z
N MET A 1 -15.58 18.29 13.67
CA MET A 1 -15.34 17.30 12.61
C MET A 1 -16.00 16.00 13.06
N SER A 2 -16.77 15.33 12.21
CA SER A 2 -17.27 13.99 12.51
C SER A 2 -16.09 13.05 12.74
N GLN A 3 -16.25 12.12 13.68
CA GLN A 3 -15.26 11.10 13.97
C GLN A 3 -15.19 10.15 12.76
N VAL A 4 -14.01 10.05 12.13
CA VAL A 4 -13.78 9.18 10.95
C VAL A 4 -13.29 7.79 11.34
N VAL A 5 -12.62 7.69 12.48
CA VAL A 5 -11.97 6.46 12.97
C VAL A 5 -12.75 5.91 14.15
N ASP A 6 -13.10 4.64 14.07
CA ASP A 6 -13.55 3.89 15.25
C ASP A 6 -12.31 3.61 16.12
N THR A 7 -12.14 4.40 17.16
CA THR A 7 -10.96 4.37 18.01
C THR A 7 -10.91 3.11 18.87
N ASP A 8 -12.06 2.57 19.26
CA ASP A 8 -12.12 1.39 20.11
C ASP A 8 -11.78 0.14 19.29
N THR A 9 -12.37 0.00 18.09
CA THR A 9 -12.02 -1.08 17.17
C THR A 9 -10.55 -1.03 16.75
N ALA A 10 -10.01 0.16 16.46
CA ALA A 10 -8.58 0.32 16.13
C ALA A 10 -7.66 -0.11 17.29
N ARG A 11 -8.05 0.17 18.55
CA ARG A 11 -7.32 -0.27 19.75
C ARG A 11 -7.34 -1.78 19.92
N GLU A 12 -8.47 -2.42 19.65
CA GLU A 12 -8.60 -3.88 19.73
C GLU A 12 -7.70 -4.58 18.71
N PHE A 13 -7.68 -4.14 17.45
CA PHE A 13 -6.76 -4.70 16.44
C PHE A 13 -5.30 -4.50 16.80
N MET A 14 -4.95 -3.35 17.39
CA MET A 14 -3.59 -3.11 17.85
C MET A 14 -3.21 -4.08 18.97
N LYS A 15 -4.07 -4.23 19.98
CA LYS A 15 -3.86 -5.18 21.07
C LYS A 15 -3.66 -6.60 20.53
N GLU A 16 -4.55 -7.06 19.66
CA GLU A 16 -4.46 -8.39 19.04
C GLU A 16 -3.18 -8.54 18.20
N THR A 17 -2.74 -7.48 17.51
CA THR A 17 -1.47 -7.47 16.77
C THR A 17 -0.30 -7.68 17.71
N MET A 18 -0.20 -6.86 18.77
CA MET A 18 0.90 -6.91 19.75
C MET A 18 0.99 -8.26 20.48
N GLU A 19 -0.14 -8.95 20.69
CA GLU A 19 -0.17 -10.29 21.29
C GLU A 19 0.40 -11.39 20.36
N LYS A 20 0.43 -11.17 19.04
CA LYS A 20 0.82 -12.17 18.03
C LYS A 20 2.21 -11.96 17.43
N ILE A 21 2.83 -10.81 17.67
CA ILE A 21 4.14 -10.46 17.10
C ILE A 21 5.25 -10.53 18.15
N GLN A 22 6.48 -10.76 17.70
CA GLN A 22 7.64 -10.59 18.55
C GLN A 22 7.95 -9.10 18.69
N GLU A 23 8.39 -8.68 19.88
CA GLU A 23 8.87 -7.33 20.14
C GLU A 23 9.92 -6.90 19.11
N GLY A 24 9.85 -5.65 18.63
CA GLY A 24 10.77 -5.13 17.61
C GLY A 24 10.44 -5.53 16.16
N SER A 25 9.47 -6.44 15.93
CA SER A 25 9.18 -6.92 14.58
C SER A 25 8.58 -5.86 13.65
N LEU A 26 7.79 -4.93 14.17
CA LEU A 26 7.13 -3.90 13.35
C LEU A 26 8.11 -2.78 13.00
N GLU A 27 9.00 -2.44 13.92
CA GLU A 27 10.11 -1.49 13.73
C GLU A 27 11.04 -1.97 12.61
N LEU A 28 11.32 -3.28 12.55
CA LEU A 28 12.07 -3.87 11.44
C LEU A 28 11.33 -3.74 10.11
N ILE A 29 10.02 -3.99 10.07
CA ILE A 29 9.20 -3.77 8.86
C ILE A 29 9.28 -2.31 8.41
N VAL A 30 9.19 -1.36 9.34
CA VAL A 30 9.33 0.08 9.04
C VAL A 30 10.71 0.37 8.44
N SER A 31 11.79 -0.13 9.03
CA SER A 31 13.14 0.03 8.47
C SER A 31 13.27 -0.56 7.06
N GLU A 32 12.64 -1.70 6.78
CA GLU A 32 12.58 -2.28 5.44
C GLU A 32 11.79 -1.39 4.45
N LEU A 33 10.72 -0.74 4.90
CA LEU A 33 9.96 0.23 4.08
C LEU A 33 10.78 1.50 3.80
N GLU A 34 11.59 1.97 4.74
CA GLU A 34 12.51 3.09 4.53
C GLU A 34 13.59 2.73 3.48
N ILE A 35 14.08 1.49 3.47
CA ILE A 35 14.97 0.98 2.42
C ILE A 35 14.24 0.97 1.07
N LYS A 36 13.02 0.40 1.01
CA LYS A 36 12.20 0.41 -0.22
C LYS A 36 11.95 1.83 -0.70
N SER A 37 11.64 2.77 0.19
CA SER A 37 11.38 4.16 -0.16
C SER A 37 12.59 4.84 -0.77
N ARG A 38 13.79 4.66 -0.19
CA ARG A 38 15.04 5.14 -0.79
C ARG A 38 15.26 4.58 -2.19
N PHE A 39 15.02 3.29 -2.40
CA PHE A 39 15.08 2.69 -3.73
C PHE A 39 14.12 3.38 -4.73
N PHE A 40 12.88 3.67 -4.33
CA PHE A 40 11.93 4.39 -5.19
C PHE A 40 12.38 5.83 -5.46
N TYR A 41 12.87 6.53 -4.44
CA TYR A 41 13.36 7.90 -4.58
C TYR A 41 14.57 7.97 -5.52
N ASP A 42 15.54 7.07 -5.38
CA ASP A 42 16.74 7.03 -6.22
C ASP A 42 16.44 6.76 -7.71
N LYS A 43 15.26 6.23 -8.03
CA LYS A 43 14.80 5.97 -9.40
C LYS A 43 13.81 7.00 -9.93
N LEU A 44 12.94 7.54 -9.07
CA LEU A 44 11.75 8.29 -9.49
C LEU A 44 11.63 9.69 -8.83
N GLY A 45 12.48 9.97 -7.85
CA GLY A 45 12.35 11.11 -6.93
C GLY A 45 12.58 12.49 -7.56
N THR A 46 13.13 12.56 -8.77
CA THR A 46 13.24 13.82 -9.53
C THR A 46 12.88 13.60 -11.01
N PRO A 47 12.47 14.67 -11.72
CA PRO A 47 12.24 14.61 -13.16
C PRO A 47 13.45 14.08 -13.95
N GLU A 48 14.68 14.43 -13.55
CA GLU A 48 15.92 14.01 -14.21
C GLU A 48 16.18 12.51 -14.06
N LEU A 49 15.87 11.93 -12.90
CA LEU A 49 15.97 10.49 -12.67
C LEU A 49 14.96 9.72 -13.55
N LEU A 50 13.73 10.21 -13.63
CA LEU A 50 12.68 9.65 -14.49
C LEU A 50 13.04 9.71 -15.98
N GLN A 51 13.71 10.78 -16.44
CA GLN A 51 14.17 10.86 -17.83
C GLN A 51 15.22 9.78 -18.15
N LYS A 52 16.09 9.46 -17.19
CA LYS A 52 17.15 8.46 -17.32
C LYS A 52 16.69 7.02 -17.05
N LEU A 53 15.44 6.84 -16.61
CA LEU A 53 14.87 5.54 -16.31
C LEU A 53 15.02 4.61 -17.51
N SER A 54 15.53 3.41 -17.28
CA SER A 54 15.65 2.32 -18.25
C SER A 54 14.51 1.31 -18.10
N LYS A 55 14.33 0.40 -19.06
CA LYS A 55 13.36 -0.70 -18.94
C LYS A 55 13.65 -1.61 -17.75
N GLU A 56 14.93 -1.84 -17.45
CA GLU A 56 15.36 -2.62 -16.29
C GLU A 56 14.95 -1.93 -14.97
N ASP A 57 15.09 -0.60 -14.90
CA ASP A 57 14.64 0.14 -13.71
C ASP A 57 13.11 0.03 -13.52
N VAL A 58 12.33 0.09 -14.61
CA VAL A 58 10.88 -0.11 -14.53
C VAL A 58 10.54 -1.53 -14.10
N PHE A 59 11.25 -2.53 -14.62
CA PHE A 59 11.10 -3.92 -14.18
C PHE A 59 11.33 -4.05 -12.67
N GLU A 60 12.42 -3.49 -12.16
CA GLU A 60 12.75 -3.54 -10.74
C GLU A 60 11.73 -2.77 -9.88
N VAL A 61 11.24 -1.61 -10.31
CA VAL A 61 10.13 -0.91 -9.64
C VAL A 61 8.88 -1.79 -9.56
N LEU A 62 8.48 -2.41 -10.67
CA LEU A 62 7.33 -3.33 -10.71
C LEU A 62 7.54 -4.57 -9.84
N ARG A 63 8.79 -5.01 -9.62
CA ARG A 63 9.13 -6.14 -8.74
C ARG A 63 8.97 -5.82 -7.26
N HIS A 64 9.10 -4.55 -6.87
CA HIS A 64 8.91 -4.10 -5.49
C HIS A 64 7.45 -3.79 -5.13
N ILE A 65 6.54 -3.79 -6.11
CA ILE A 65 5.11 -3.50 -5.92
C ILE A 65 4.32 -4.80 -5.83
N PHE A 66 3.47 -4.94 -4.81
CA PHE A 66 2.88 -6.25 -4.47
C PHE A 66 2.02 -6.82 -5.60
N CYS A 67 1.18 -5.97 -6.21
CA CYS A 67 0.22 -6.40 -7.24
C CYS A 67 0.90 -6.71 -8.58
N THR A 68 2.06 -6.11 -8.87
CA THR A 68 2.78 -6.27 -10.14
C THR A 68 3.92 -7.28 -10.08
N ARG A 69 4.50 -7.55 -8.90
CA ARG A 69 5.78 -8.31 -8.77
C ARG A 69 5.83 -9.62 -9.53
N ARG A 70 4.75 -10.42 -9.52
CA ARG A 70 4.73 -11.74 -10.16
C ARG A 70 4.57 -11.64 -11.67
N ALA A 71 3.95 -10.57 -12.15
CA ALA A 71 3.67 -10.33 -13.55
C ALA A 71 4.56 -9.21 -14.13
N ALA A 72 5.59 -8.74 -13.40
CA ALA A 72 6.37 -7.55 -13.76
C ALA A 72 6.91 -7.63 -15.20
N LYS A 73 7.48 -8.79 -15.58
CA LYS A 73 7.96 -9.04 -16.94
C LYS A 73 6.84 -8.91 -17.98
N LYS A 74 5.73 -9.62 -17.76
CA LYS A 74 4.55 -9.60 -18.65
C LYS A 74 3.98 -8.18 -18.79
N ILE A 75 3.85 -7.47 -17.67
CA ILE A 75 3.36 -6.09 -17.63
C ILE A 75 4.24 -5.18 -18.49
N LEU A 76 5.56 -5.25 -18.30
CA LEU A 76 6.52 -4.42 -19.02
C LEU A 76 6.63 -4.76 -20.51
N GLU A 77 6.53 -6.04 -20.89
CA GLU A 77 6.69 -6.47 -22.27
C GLU A 77 5.40 -6.36 -23.10
N GLU A 78 4.23 -6.57 -22.49
CA GLU A 78 2.97 -6.72 -23.22
C GLU A 78 1.93 -5.64 -22.92
N GLN A 79 1.94 -5.04 -21.72
CA GLN A 79 0.81 -4.25 -21.23
C GLN A 79 1.12 -2.76 -21.07
N ILE A 80 2.40 -2.40 -20.93
CA ILE A 80 2.83 -1.02 -20.75
C ILE A 80 3.74 -0.61 -21.91
N ASP A 81 3.45 0.54 -22.51
CA ASP A 81 4.45 1.24 -23.32
C ASP A 81 5.43 1.97 -22.40
N PHE A 82 6.73 1.73 -22.62
CA PHE A 82 7.79 2.21 -21.73
C PHE A 82 7.88 3.74 -21.66
N GLU A 83 7.77 4.43 -22.80
CA GLU A 83 7.82 5.89 -22.82
C GLU A 83 6.54 6.50 -22.25
N ALA A 84 5.39 5.89 -22.52
CA ALA A 84 4.13 6.26 -21.89
C ALA A 84 4.19 6.11 -20.36
N PHE A 85 4.81 5.04 -19.85
CA PHE A 85 5.02 4.84 -18.41
C PHE A 85 5.87 5.96 -17.81
N LYS A 86 7.03 6.26 -18.41
CA LYS A 86 7.92 7.33 -17.93
C LYS A 86 7.18 8.67 -17.86
N LYS A 87 6.45 9.00 -18.93
CA LYS A 87 5.67 10.24 -19.01
C LYS A 87 4.58 10.29 -17.94
N THR A 88 3.80 9.21 -17.77
CA THR A 88 2.68 9.20 -16.83
C THR A 88 3.16 9.14 -15.37
N ALA A 89 4.24 8.42 -15.07
CA ALA A 89 4.88 8.42 -13.75
C ALA A 89 5.45 9.81 -13.40
N SER A 90 6.07 10.49 -14.38
CA SER A 90 6.52 11.87 -14.19
C SER A 90 5.36 12.83 -13.91
N ASN A 91 4.25 12.71 -14.65
CA ASN A 91 3.06 13.52 -14.40
C ASN A 91 2.46 13.25 -13.02
N LEU A 92 2.39 11.98 -12.61
CA LEU A 92 1.86 11.56 -11.30
C LEU A 92 2.66 12.20 -10.15
N LEU A 93 3.98 12.12 -10.23
CA LEU A 93 4.89 12.48 -9.15
C LEU A 93 5.22 13.97 -9.09
N HIS A 94 5.31 14.65 -10.25
CA HIS A 94 5.98 15.96 -10.35
C HIS A 94 5.16 17.05 -11.05
N SER A 95 3.99 16.76 -11.63
CA SER A 95 3.24 17.83 -12.28
C SER A 95 2.56 18.78 -11.28
N GLU A 96 2.31 20.01 -11.73
CA GLU A 96 1.63 21.09 -10.98
C GLU A 96 0.10 20.92 -10.92
N LYS A 97 -0.45 19.87 -11.54
CA LYS A 97 -1.89 19.58 -11.46
C LYS A 97 -2.27 19.15 -10.04
N SER A 98 -3.55 19.25 -9.71
CA SER A 98 -4.06 18.70 -8.45
C SER A 98 -3.78 17.21 -8.34
N LEU A 99 -3.54 16.71 -7.11
CA LEU A 99 -3.24 15.30 -6.86
C LEU A 99 -4.31 14.36 -7.42
N GLU A 100 -5.58 14.72 -7.28
CA GLU A 100 -6.72 14.02 -7.86
C GLU A 100 -6.56 13.85 -9.39
N GLN A 101 -6.32 14.95 -10.10
CA GLN A 101 -6.14 14.95 -11.56
C GLN A 101 -4.92 14.13 -12.00
N ARG A 102 -3.82 14.21 -11.24
CA ARG A 102 -2.60 13.43 -11.52
C ARG A 102 -2.85 11.94 -11.38
N PHE A 103 -3.51 11.54 -10.31
CA PHE A 103 -3.85 10.15 -10.02
C PHE A 103 -4.80 9.56 -11.08
N GLN A 104 -5.86 10.31 -11.41
CA GLN A 104 -6.82 9.90 -12.44
C GLN A 104 -6.14 9.77 -13.81
N GLN A 105 -5.36 10.76 -14.23
CA GLN A 105 -4.62 10.72 -15.51
C GLN A 105 -3.64 9.55 -15.58
N PHE A 106 -3.00 9.19 -14.47
CA PHE A 106 -2.14 8.02 -14.41
C PHE A 106 -2.93 6.74 -14.70
N CYS A 107 -4.07 6.56 -14.02
CA CYS A 107 -4.93 5.40 -14.19
C CYS A 107 -5.55 5.32 -15.59
N ASP A 108 -5.88 6.44 -16.21
CA ASP A 108 -6.44 6.48 -17.56
C ASP A 108 -5.36 6.19 -18.62
N SER A 109 -4.11 6.60 -18.38
CA SER A 109 -3.01 6.40 -19.33
C SER A 109 -2.51 4.96 -19.42
N LEU A 110 -2.84 4.11 -18.44
CA LEU A 110 -2.46 2.69 -18.40
C LEU A 110 -3.65 1.78 -18.66
N ASP A 111 -4.46 2.12 -19.67
CA ASP A 111 -5.75 1.49 -20.00
C ASP A 111 -5.69 0.00 -20.35
N ARG A 112 -4.51 -0.51 -20.72
CA ARG A 112 -4.26 -1.94 -20.96
C ARG A 112 -4.09 -2.77 -19.70
N LEU A 113 -3.83 -2.15 -18.55
CA LEU A 113 -3.78 -2.84 -17.26
C LEU A 113 -5.18 -3.04 -16.71
N ASP A 114 -5.38 -4.09 -15.92
CA ASP A 114 -6.60 -4.20 -15.11
C ASP A 114 -6.71 -2.99 -14.17
N VAL A 115 -7.91 -2.42 -14.03
CA VAL A 115 -8.14 -1.21 -13.22
C VAL A 115 -7.59 -1.34 -11.80
N ASN A 116 -7.63 -2.55 -11.22
CA ASN A 116 -7.11 -2.80 -9.88
C ASN A 116 -5.60 -2.64 -9.79
N ILE A 117 -4.88 -3.04 -10.83
CA ILE A 117 -3.43 -2.86 -10.89
C ILE A 117 -3.09 -1.37 -10.99
N ARG A 118 -3.90 -0.58 -11.70
CA ARG A 118 -3.60 0.83 -11.95
C ARG A 118 -3.60 1.67 -10.68
N TYR A 119 -4.65 1.58 -9.86
CA TYR A 119 -4.70 2.36 -8.63
C TYR A 119 -3.77 1.81 -7.53
N ASP A 120 -3.58 0.48 -7.46
CA ASP A 120 -2.57 -0.12 -6.57
C ASP A 120 -1.17 0.43 -6.93
N LEU A 121 -0.82 0.42 -8.23
CA LEU A 121 0.46 0.92 -8.75
C LEU A 121 0.63 2.42 -8.51
N ALA A 122 -0.40 3.24 -8.77
CA ALA A 122 -0.35 4.68 -8.55
C ALA A 122 -0.13 5.03 -7.06
N GLY A 123 -0.86 4.36 -6.17
CA GLY A 123 -0.75 4.53 -4.72
C GLY A 123 0.62 4.14 -4.19
N GLU A 124 1.15 2.99 -4.62
CA GLU A 124 2.50 2.55 -4.24
C GLU A 124 3.59 3.49 -4.78
N LEU A 125 3.52 3.95 -6.04
CA LEU A 125 4.50 4.89 -6.60
C LEU A 125 4.53 6.21 -5.83
N LEU A 126 3.36 6.80 -5.54
CA LEU A 126 3.28 8.03 -4.76
C LEU A 126 3.85 7.84 -3.35
N HIS A 127 3.36 6.84 -2.62
CA HIS A 127 3.70 6.63 -1.22
C HIS A 127 5.17 6.25 -1.02
N TYR A 128 5.72 5.35 -1.83
CA TYR A 128 7.11 4.93 -1.64
C TYR A 128 8.12 5.95 -2.18
N THR A 129 7.77 6.76 -3.17
CA THR A 129 8.66 7.84 -3.62
C THR A 129 8.62 9.04 -2.66
N PHE A 130 7.46 9.41 -2.11
CA PHE A 130 7.33 10.55 -1.17
C PHE A 130 6.44 10.20 0.04
N PRO A 131 6.94 9.41 0.99
CA PRO A 131 6.14 8.86 2.09
C PRO A 131 5.61 9.91 3.07
N ASP A 132 6.23 11.08 3.14
CA ASP A 132 5.78 12.18 4.00
C ASP A 132 4.69 13.04 3.34
N LYS A 133 4.43 12.84 2.04
CA LYS A 133 3.49 13.67 1.25
C LYS A 133 2.25 12.90 0.83
N TYR A 134 2.41 11.62 0.51
CA TYR A 134 1.37 10.85 -0.15
C TYR A 134 1.06 9.55 0.59
N TRP A 135 -0.20 9.14 0.49
CA TRP A 135 -0.74 8.01 1.23
C TRP A 135 -0.67 6.73 0.41
N LEU A 136 -0.47 5.60 1.09
CA LEU A 136 -0.61 4.30 0.46
C LEU A 136 -2.08 4.02 0.17
N TRP A 137 -2.40 3.66 -1.07
CA TRP A 137 -3.67 3.03 -1.39
C TRP A 137 -3.42 1.76 -2.18
N CYS A 138 -3.87 0.64 -1.62
CA CYS A 138 -3.98 -0.63 -2.33
C CYS A 138 -5.32 -1.29 -1.96
N ARG A 139 -5.74 -2.29 -2.74
CA ARG A 139 -6.96 -3.06 -2.49
C ARG A 139 -7.07 -3.69 -1.11
N TRP A 140 -5.97 -4.12 -0.54
CA TRP A 140 -6.00 -4.69 0.81
C TRP A 140 -6.36 -3.64 1.87
N MET A 141 -6.18 -2.35 1.58
CA MET A 141 -6.64 -1.24 2.42
C MET A 141 -8.09 -0.89 2.13
N TRP A 142 -8.41 -0.70 0.85
CA TRP A 142 -9.75 -0.44 0.36
C TRP A 142 -9.89 -0.92 -1.09
N ASP A 143 -10.74 -1.93 -1.31
CA ASP A 143 -11.16 -2.38 -2.63
C ASP A 143 -12.55 -1.79 -2.94
N PRO A 144 -12.66 -0.83 -3.88
CA PRO A 144 -13.93 -0.17 -4.20
C PRO A 144 -14.95 -1.11 -4.84
N LYS A 145 -14.51 -2.24 -5.44
CA LYS A 145 -15.41 -3.18 -6.11
C LYS A 145 -16.18 -4.04 -5.11
N VAL A 146 -15.51 -4.52 -4.07
CA VAL A 146 -16.12 -5.41 -3.06
C VAL A 146 -16.39 -4.72 -1.74
N LYS A 147 -15.98 -3.46 -1.59
CA LYS A 147 -16.16 -2.62 -0.39
C LYS A 147 -15.54 -3.24 0.87
N THR A 148 -14.34 -3.79 0.74
CA THR A 148 -13.62 -4.43 1.85
C THR A 148 -12.16 -3.95 1.92
N GLY A 149 -11.50 -4.20 3.04
CA GLY A 149 -10.09 -3.92 3.27
C GLY A 149 -9.83 -3.62 4.74
N SER A 150 -8.62 -3.24 5.11
CA SER A 150 -8.33 -2.86 6.50
C SER A 150 -8.90 -1.51 6.90
N LEU A 151 -9.05 -0.55 5.98
CA LEU A 151 -9.56 0.78 6.33
C LEU A 151 -11.01 0.76 6.83
N PRO A 152 -11.96 0.09 6.15
CA PRO A 152 -13.33 -0.04 6.68
C PRO A 152 -13.42 -0.65 8.08
N LEU A 153 -12.44 -1.47 8.48
CA LEU A 153 -12.45 -2.13 9.79
C LEU A 153 -12.03 -1.20 10.94
N VAL A 154 -11.44 -0.05 10.65
CA VAL A 154 -10.98 0.92 11.66
C VAL A 154 -11.60 2.30 11.44
N THR A 155 -12.54 2.43 10.51
CA THR A 155 -13.29 3.66 10.25
C THR A 155 -14.73 3.48 10.68
N THR A 156 -15.43 4.60 10.88
CA THR A 156 -16.85 4.56 11.21
C THR A 156 -17.67 4.11 10.02
N ASP A 157 -18.79 3.42 10.27
CA ASP A 157 -19.67 2.87 9.24
C ASP A 157 -20.23 3.93 8.26
N ASP A 158 -20.30 5.20 8.69
CA ASP A 158 -20.79 6.33 7.89
C ASP A 158 -19.72 6.95 6.98
N TYR A 159 -18.45 6.53 7.10
CA TYR A 159 -17.39 7.07 6.27
C TYR A 159 -17.45 6.54 4.84
N ASN A 160 -17.71 7.44 3.88
CA ASN A 160 -17.75 7.09 2.47
C ASN A 160 -16.37 7.22 1.81
N PHE A 161 -15.82 6.10 1.36
CA PHE A 161 -14.58 6.03 0.58
C PHE A 161 -14.79 6.22 -0.93
N GLU A 162 -16.02 6.05 -1.43
CA GLU A 162 -16.29 6.08 -2.87
C GLU A 162 -16.20 7.51 -3.41
N GLY A 163 -15.35 7.71 -4.40
CA GLY A 163 -15.27 8.95 -5.16
C GLY A 163 -15.99 8.90 -6.51
N GLU A 164 -16.15 10.06 -7.15
CA GLU A 164 -16.68 10.15 -8.53
C GLU A 164 -15.75 9.48 -9.55
N ASN A 165 -14.46 9.48 -9.24
CA ASN A 165 -13.40 8.87 -10.05
C ASN A 165 -12.31 8.27 -9.13
N LEU A 166 -11.27 7.65 -9.70
CA LEU A 166 -10.20 7.03 -8.92
C LEU A 166 -9.35 8.07 -8.18
N GLY A 167 -9.15 9.25 -8.78
CA GLY A 167 -8.50 10.39 -8.12
C GLY A 167 -9.26 10.84 -6.87
N ASP A 168 -10.58 11.04 -6.97
CA ASP A 168 -11.41 11.44 -5.81
C ASP A 168 -11.42 10.34 -4.74
N THR A 169 -11.50 9.08 -5.16
CA THR A 169 -11.38 7.92 -4.26
C THR A 169 -10.04 7.93 -3.52
N TYR A 170 -8.93 8.21 -4.20
CA TYR A 170 -7.61 8.34 -3.57
C TYR A 170 -7.57 9.46 -2.53
N MET A 171 -8.19 10.61 -2.81
CA MET A 171 -8.27 11.72 -1.85
C MET A 171 -9.06 11.34 -0.59
N LYS A 172 -10.17 10.60 -0.74
CA LYS A 172 -10.96 10.09 0.39
C LYS A 172 -10.19 9.06 1.21
N VAL A 173 -9.56 8.08 0.55
CA VAL A 173 -8.67 7.11 1.22
C VAL A 173 -7.55 7.82 1.98
N GLY A 174 -6.92 8.82 1.37
CA GLY A 174 -5.90 9.64 1.99
C GLY A 174 -6.37 10.38 3.24
N LYS A 175 -7.56 10.99 3.18
CA LYS A 175 -8.19 11.64 4.34
C LYS A 175 -8.41 10.64 5.48
N ALA A 176 -8.94 9.44 5.21
CA ALA A 176 -9.10 8.41 6.23
C ALA A 176 -7.75 8.01 6.86
N LEU A 177 -6.70 7.87 6.04
CA LEU A 177 -5.36 7.53 6.53
C LEU A 177 -4.76 8.60 7.44
N VAL A 178 -5.00 9.89 7.16
CA VAL A 178 -4.60 10.97 8.07
C VAL A 178 -5.29 10.83 9.43
N PHE A 179 -6.59 10.53 9.46
CA PHE A 179 -7.29 10.32 10.73
C PHE A 179 -6.78 9.07 11.48
N VAL A 180 -6.54 7.96 10.77
CA VAL A 180 -5.99 6.74 11.39
C VAL A 180 -4.61 7.03 11.98
N HIS A 181 -3.77 7.78 11.26
CA HIS A 181 -2.46 8.20 11.75
C HIS A 181 -2.57 9.04 13.03
N GLN A 182 -3.43 10.06 13.04
CA GLN A 182 -3.65 10.95 14.19
C GLN A 182 -4.21 10.22 15.42
N VAL A 183 -5.16 9.29 15.22
CA VAL A 183 -5.68 8.47 16.32
C VAL A 183 -4.58 7.55 16.85
N GLY A 184 -3.74 7.01 15.98
CA GLY A 184 -2.57 6.24 16.39
C GLY A 184 -1.56 7.07 17.19
N GLU A 185 -1.32 8.32 16.79
CA GLU A 185 -0.53 9.28 17.58
C GLU A 185 -1.11 9.50 18.98
N ALA A 186 -2.38 9.86 19.06
CA ALA A 186 -3.05 10.17 20.32
C ALA A 186 -3.14 8.96 21.27
N ALA A 187 -3.23 7.74 20.71
CA ALA A 187 -3.27 6.50 21.48
C ALA A 187 -1.88 5.98 21.89
N GLY A 188 -0.79 6.66 21.53
CA GLY A 188 0.58 6.26 21.89
C GLY A 188 1.14 5.13 21.02
N PHE A 189 0.56 4.87 19.86
CA PHE A 189 0.98 3.79 18.93
C PHE A 189 2.22 4.14 18.09
N GLN A 190 2.80 5.31 18.33
CA GLN A 190 3.96 5.87 17.62
C GLN A 190 5.31 5.24 17.98
N ASN A 191 5.33 4.27 18.91
CA ASN A 191 6.56 3.53 19.20
C ASN A 191 7.10 2.78 17.97
N ILE A 192 6.24 2.53 16.97
CA ILE A 192 6.59 1.79 15.74
C ILE A 192 7.21 2.71 14.66
N SER A 193 6.68 3.91 14.42
CA SER A 193 7.26 4.93 13.51
C SER A 193 6.51 6.26 13.59
N ARG A 194 7.25 7.37 13.46
CA ARG A 194 6.70 8.74 13.27
C ARG A 194 6.25 9.08 11.86
N SER A 195 6.48 8.17 10.90
CA SER A 195 6.10 8.37 9.50
C SER A 195 4.78 7.67 9.15
N LEU A 196 4.23 7.97 7.97
CA LEU A 196 3.08 7.23 7.43
C LEU A 196 3.36 5.73 7.23
N PHE A 197 4.62 5.28 7.25
CA PHE A 197 4.93 3.85 7.26
C PHE A 197 4.40 3.15 8.51
N GLY A 198 4.41 3.78 9.68
CA GLY A 198 3.82 3.20 10.89
C GLY A 198 2.34 2.86 10.68
N THR A 199 1.59 3.78 10.04
CA THR A 199 0.19 3.58 9.67
C THR A 199 0.02 2.46 8.64
N SER A 200 0.87 2.40 7.61
CA SER A 200 0.87 1.33 6.61
C SER A 200 1.13 -0.04 7.24
N VAL A 201 2.07 -0.13 8.19
CA VAL A 201 2.38 -1.35 8.93
C VAL A 201 1.21 -1.76 9.82
N PHE A 202 0.63 -0.84 10.58
CA PHE A 202 -0.56 -1.12 11.40
C PHE A 202 -1.71 -1.67 10.55
N LEU A 203 -2.08 -0.98 9.47
CA LEU A 203 -3.18 -1.41 8.60
C LEU A 203 -2.88 -2.74 7.90
N SER A 204 -1.61 -3.04 7.63
CA SER A 204 -1.21 -4.36 7.12
C SER A 204 -1.54 -5.46 8.15
N CYS A 205 -1.32 -5.20 9.43
CA CYS A 205 -1.63 -6.15 10.50
C CYS A 205 -3.14 -6.34 10.66
N VAL A 206 -3.91 -5.24 10.64
CA VAL A 206 -5.39 -5.28 10.62
C VAL A 206 -5.89 -6.15 9.48
N TYR A 207 -5.35 -5.95 8.26
CA TYR A 207 -5.73 -6.74 7.09
C TYR A 207 -5.40 -8.22 7.25
N VAL A 208 -4.22 -8.55 7.80
CA VAL A 208 -3.80 -9.94 8.00
C VAL A 208 -4.68 -10.65 9.03
N ILE A 209 -5.02 -9.98 10.14
CA ILE A 209 -5.97 -10.49 11.14
C ILE A 209 -7.33 -10.75 10.49
N TYR A 210 -7.86 -9.78 9.76
CA TYR A 210 -9.11 -9.93 9.00
C TYR A 210 -9.06 -11.12 8.03
N ALA A 211 -7.99 -11.22 7.24
CA ALA A 211 -7.80 -12.30 6.29
C ALA A 211 -7.79 -13.67 6.99
N TYR A 212 -7.11 -13.80 8.13
CA TYR A 212 -7.14 -15.03 8.92
C TYR A 212 -8.53 -15.35 9.45
N THR A 213 -9.28 -14.37 9.95
CA THR A 213 -10.65 -14.57 10.44
C THR A 213 -11.55 -15.10 9.33
N ILE A 214 -11.55 -14.45 8.17
CA ILE A 214 -12.34 -14.89 7.01
C ILE A 214 -11.90 -16.27 6.51
N LEU A 215 -10.59 -16.54 6.44
CA LEU A 215 -10.07 -17.82 5.97
C LEU A 215 -10.37 -18.96 6.94
N ARG A 216 -10.25 -18.73 8.25
CA ARG A 216 -10.62 -19.72 9.29
C ARG A 216 -12.10 -20.07 9.24
N MET A 217 -12.97 -19.12 8.94
CA MET A 217 -14.40 -19.39 8.77
C MET A 217 -14.71 -20.24 7.52
N ARG A 218 -13.82 -20.25 6.53
CA ARG A 218 -14.03 -20.92 5.23
C ARG A 218 -13.25 -22.22 5.03
N MET A 219 -12.26 -22.53 5.87
CA MET A 219 -11.35 -23.67 5.66
C MET A 219 -11.22 -24.59 6.89
N THR A 220 -10.92 -25.86 6.63
CA THR A 220 -10.61 -26.89 7.63
C THR A 220 -9.27 -26.62 8.33
N GLN A 221 -9.11 -27.07 9.58
CA GLN A 221 -7.94 -26.80 10.42
C GLN A 221 -6.57 -27.13 9.78
N GLU A 222 -6.49 -28.14 8.90
CA GLU A 222 -5.24 -28.51 8.22
C GLU A 222 -4.73 -27.44 7.24
N PHE A 223 -5.59 -26.60 6.68
CA PHE A 223 -5.17 -25.52 5.78
C PHE A 223 -4.63 -24.29 6.53
N ASN A 224 -4.98 -24.12 7.81
CA ASN A 224 -4.45 -23.03 8.65
C ASN A 224 -2.94 -23.15 8.87
N LYS A 225 -2.36 -24.36 8.75
CA LYS A 225 -0.92 -24.60 8.85
C LYS A 225 -0.11 -24.07 7.65
N VAL A 226 -0.78 -23.76 6.54
CA VAL A 226 -0.12 -23.28 5.29
C VAL A 226 -0.02 -21.75 5.25
N MET A 227 -0.70 -21.05 6.16
CA MET A 227 -0.69 -19.59 6.17
C MET A 227 0.66 -19.06 6.68
N PRO A 228 1.26 -18.06 5.98
CA PRO A 228 2.44 -17.38 6.50
C PRO A 228 2.11 -16.74 7.85
N GLY A 229 3.09 -16.57 8.74
CA GLY A 229 2.90 -15.83 9.99
C GLY A 229 2.58 -14.36 9.75
N LEU A 230 2.05 -13.65 10.76
CA LEU A 230 1.56 -12.27 10.62
C LEU A 230 2.61 -11.36 10.00
N THR A 231 3.82 -11.37 10.55
CA THR A 231 4.95 -10.54 10.09
C THR A 231 5.36 -10.85 8.66
N GLU A 232 5.36 -12.13 8.26
CA GLU A 232 5.65 -12.52 6.88
C GLU A 232 4.56 -12.05 5.92
N PHE A 233 3.29 -12.19 6.30
CA PHE A 233 2.18 -11.79 5.46
C PHE A 233 2.17 -10.27 5.27
N SER A 234 2.38 -9.49 6.35
CA SER A 234 2.57 -8.03 6.28
C SER A 234 3.68 -7.65 5.31
N ARG A 235 4.87 -8.27 5.41
CA ARG A 235 5.97 -8.03 4.46
C ARG A 235 5.58 -8.34 3.01
N ARG A 236 4.81 -9.40 2.78
CA ARG A 236 4.36 -9.79 1.43
C ARG A 236 3.47 -8.72 0.82
N ILE A 237 2.43 -8.26 1.54
CA ILE A 237 1.47 -7.27 1.00
C ILE A 237 2.05 -5.86 0.92
N LEU A 238 3.08 -5.54 1.72
CA LEU A 238 3.85 -4.30 1.64
C LEU A 238 4.94 -4.34 0.55
N GLY A 239 5.12 -5.47 -0.14
CA GLY A 239 6.08 -5.60 -1.25
C GLY A 239 7.56 -5.63 -0.82
N ILE A 240 7.85 -5.94 0.44
CA ILE A 240 9.22 -6.01 1.00
C ILE A 240 9.64 -7.45 1.35
N TYR A 241 8.81 -8.44 1.01
CA TYR A 241 9.17 -9.84 1.25
C TYR A 241 10.19 -10.35 0.25
N HIS A 242 11.39 -10.64 0.75
CA HIS A 242 12.42 -11.38 0.04
C HIS A 242 12.35 -12.84 0.47
N ALA A 243 12.01 -13.74 -0.46
CA ALA A 243 12.15 -15.17 -0.20
C ALA A 243 13.63 -15.46 0.07
N LYS A 244 13.95 -16.15 1.18
CA LYS A 244 15.32 -16.67 1.35
C LYS A 244 15.66 -17.51 0.11
N PRO A 245 16.87 -17.37 -0.48
CA PRO A 245 17.29 -18.31 -1.49
C PRO A 245 17.20 -19.71 -0.89
N VAL A 246 16.54 -20.62 -1.61
CA VAL A 246 16.62 -22.05 -1.32
C VAL A 246 18.06 -22.42 -1.61
N ASN A 247 18.88 -22.58 -0.57
CA ASN A 247 20.19 -23.19 -0.72
C ASN A 247 19.95 -24.62 -1.22
N ASN A 248 20.18 -24.85 -2.52
CA ASN A 248 20.37 -26.18 -3.08
C ASN A 248 21.80 -26.64 -2.77
#